data_AF-A0AAE4LS13-F1
#
_entry.id   AF-A0AAE4LS13-F1
#
_cell.length_a   1.000
_cell.length_b   1.000
_cell.length_c   1.000
_cell.angle_alpha   90.00
_cell.angle_beta   90.00
_cell.angle_gamma   90.00
#
_symmetry.space_group_name_H-M   'P 1'
#
loop_
_entity.id
_entity.type
_entity.pdbx_description
1 polymer ?
#
loop_
_entity_poly.entity_id
_entity_poly.type
_entity_poly.pdbx_seq_one_letter_code
_entity_poly.pdbx_strand_id
1 'polypeptide(L)'
;MDTISVGINQTGNEQFVTWIIIAVVFIFIIILFLLKIIKERRNKVEGDGIIQSSSNVSKEKPIQISVPKPCLGNKLSEDLVQLSSQIKKSKEIVKSEIIPSANELKNNSRETSFSIVKEKDVNAPSIMSSMALELIAKEDYSKFSKPKYIGYNPINIFTQTEPLNYPYVIMPSKSGCVIKFPQKGRTGRKGYKEDDFLQYIRKYFKETFKIYDDRYVLTKKNRYEPDISLLNEKDGINIFLDIEIDEPYEGINDIKNRKPTHFRFADINRNNEFKNRGWIVIRFAEIQIHQNPDGCCRFIADVIKSIYPQFNIPLGLVVTKRIEPVLQWTKELALNWSAQNYREQYLGIGQFGYIPIIQETDFALIQDEEVEKEVVDDKPIALSEKNSISTLSQNIIDIAIRTNKYIVFQYEKDKTIVKPTKYKENAIAGYCYVKNMIRSFDISKMEDIHLKSRYYTLRLSASELGIQTVANMMNIIIPNHKYVRMEYTKPARSFVTMDPETNKLIQMQTKAETSIRTISDIQLDTEGWGENYIRAYCHKREEGRTFYFGRISLLEILDL
;
A
#
# COMPACT_ATOMS: atom_id res chain seq x y z
N MET A 1 -15.43 89.60 -0.06
CA MET A 1 -15.51 88.72 -1.25
C MET A 1 -14.22 87.94 -1.25
N ASP A 2 -14.27 86.63 -1.14
CA ASP A 2 -13.15 85.75 -1.54
C ASP A 2 -13.72 84.36 -1.84
N THR A 3 -13.36 83.83 -3.00
CA THR A 3 -13.79 82.50 -3.48
C THR A 3 -12.57 81.62 -3.57
N ILE A 4 -12.58 80.48 -2.88
CA ILE A 4 -11.50 79.49 -2.95
C ILE A 4 -12.02 78.29 -3.75
N SER A 5 -11.35 78.02 -4.86
CA SER A 5 -11.69 76.96 -5.82
C SER A 5 -11.34 75.57 -5.29
N VAL A 6 -12.25 74.61 -5.45
CA VAL A 6 -11.96 73.18 -5.25
C VAL A 6 -11.20 72.66 -6.49
N GLY A 7 -9.91 72.37 -6.32
CA GLY A 7 -9.11 71.68 -7.33
C GLY A 7 -9.42 70.18 -7.34
N ILE A 8 -9.77 69.64 -8.50
CA ILE A 8 -10.07 68.21 -8.70
C ILE A 8 -8.75 67.46 -8.96
N ASN A 9 -8.40 66.52 -8.09
CA ASN A 9 -7.23 65.63 -8.27
C ASN A 9 -7.48 64.61 -9.41
N GLN A 10 -6.97 64.91 -10.62
CA GLN A 10 -7.02 63.97 -11.76
C GLN A 10 -5.91 62.88 -11.72
N THR A 11 -4.92 63.01 -10.84
CA THR A 11 -3.67 62.20 -10.87
C THR A 11 -3.81 60.74 -10.43
N GLY A 12 -4.87 60.37 -9.70
CA GLY A 12 -5.05 58.99 -9.21
C GLY A 12 -5.53 58.01 -10.28
N ASN A 13 -6.28 58.48 -11.28
CA ASN A 13 -6.97 57.60 -12.23
C ASN A 13 -6.02 57.06 -13.32
N GLU A 14 -5.06 57.88 -13.78
CA GLU A 14 -4.09 57.48 -14.79
C GLU A 14 -3.14 56.38 -14.29
N GLN A 15 -2.71 56.44 -13.03
CA GLN A 15 -1.87 55.38 -12.44
C GLN A 15 -2.61 54.06 -12.35
N PHE A 16 -3.89 54.07 -11.94
CA PHE A 16 -4.72 52.85 -11.87
C PHE A 16 -4.93 52.21 -13.26
N VAL A 17 -5.24 53.01 -14.28
CA VAL A 17 -5.34 52.55 -15.67
C VAL A 17 -4.01 51.98 -16.18
N THR A 18 -2.88 52.61 -15.83
CA THR A 18 -1.54 52.12 -16.20
C THR A 18 -1.25 50.73 -15.62
N TRP A 19 -1.60 50.48 -14.35
CA TRP A 19 -1.45 49.16 -13.72
C TRP A 19 -2.34 48.09 -14.38
N ILE A 20 -3.57 48.43 -14.76
CA ILE A 20 -4.45 47.51 -15.50
C ILE A 20 -3.85 47.16 -16.87
N ILE A 21 -3.33 48.13 -17.62
CA ILE A 21 -2.69 47.89 -18.91
C ILE A 21 -1.48 46.95 -18.77
N ILE A 22 -0.63 47.17 -17.75
CA ILE A 22 0.52 46.29 -17.45
C ILE A 22 0.05 44.87 -17.14
N ALA A 23 -0.99 44.70 -16.32
CA ALA A 23 -1.53 43.38 -15.98
C ALA A 23 -2.10 42.65 -17.20
N VAL A 24 -2.83 43.34 -18.09
CA VAL A 24 -3.37 42.78 -19.34
C VAL A 24 -2.24 42.36 -20.29
N VAL A 25 -1.20 43.18 -20.44
CA VAL A 25 -0.01 42.82 -21.25
C VAL A 25 0.70 41.58 -20.68
N PHE A 26 0.83 41.49 -19.35
CA PHE A 26 1.47 40.33 -18.72
C PHE A 26 0.67 39.03 -18.91
N ILE A 27 -0.66 39.11 -18.79
CA ILE A 27 -1.57 37.99 -19.09
C ILE A 27 -1.44 37.57 -20.57
N PHE A 28 -1.37 38.54 -21.50
CA PHE A 28 -1.21 38.25 -22.92
C PHE A 28 0.12 37.54 -23.23
N ILE A 29 1.23 37.95 -22.59
CA ILE A 29 2.53 37.27 -22.69
C ILE A 29 2.45 35.82 -22.19
N ILE A 30 1.77 35.58 -21.06
CA ILE A 30 1.57 34.22 -20.52
C ILE A 30 0.74 33.37 -21.51
N ILE A 31 -0.32 33.92 -22.10
CA ILE A 31 -1.14 33.23 -23.12
C ILE A 31 -0.29 32.89 -24.36
N LEU A 32 0.52 33.82 -24.87
CA LEU A 32 1.43 33.55 -25.99
C LEU A 32 2.46 32.46 -25.66
N PHE A 33 2.99 32.43 -24.44
CA PHE A 33 3.92 31.40 -23.98
C PHE A 33 3.25 30.02 -23.90
N LEU A 34 2.02 29.94 -23.37
CA LEU A 34 1.22 28.72 -23.35
C LEU A 34 0.87 28.23 -24.77
N LEU A 35 0.49 29.13 -25.68
CA LEU A 35 0.24 28.80 -27.09
C LEU A 35 1.50 28.30 -27.79
N LYS A 36 2.68 28.84 -27.48
CA LYS A 36 3.96 28.33 -27.98
C LYS A 36 4.24 26.90 -27.49
N ILE A 37 4.05 26.61 -26.20
CA ILE A 37 4.19 25.26 -25.64
C ILE A 37 3.20 24.28 -26.31
N ILE A 38 1.96 24.70 -26.53
CA ILE A 38 0.95 23.87 -27.22
C ILE A 38 1.37 23.60 -28.67
N LYS A 39 1.91 24.60 -29.39
CA LYS A 39 2.41 24.44 -30.76
C LYS A 39 3.63 23.52 -30.83
N GLU A 40 4.58 23.63 -29.91
CA GLU A 40 5.75 22.73 -29.83
C GLU A 40 5.33 21.29 -29.53
N ARG A 41 4.35 21.08 -28.64
CA ARG A 41 3.77 19.74 -28.39
C ARG A 41 3.05 19.19 -29.63
N ARG A 42 2.30 20.01 -30.36
CA ARG A 42 1.57 19.59 -31.57
C ARG A 42 2.53 19.21 -32.70
N ASN A 43 3.55 20.02 -32.95
CA ASN A 43 4.62 19.72 -33.91
C ASN A 43 5.39 18.44 -33.55
N LYS A 44 5.56 18.14 -32.25
CA LYS A 44 6.21 16.90 -31.81
C LYS A 44 5.35 15.66 -32.06
N VAL A 45 4.03 15.77 -31.87
CA VAL A 45 3.07 14.69 -32.17
C VAL A 45 2.88 14.46 -33.68
N GLU A 46 2.95 15.50 -34.51
CA GLU A 46 2.92 15.38 -35.97
C GLU A 46 4.27 14.87 -36.55
N GLY A 47 5.40 15.17 -35.89
CA GLY A 47 6.73 14.72 -36.31
C GLY A 47 7.00 13.22 -36.13
N ASP A 48 6.43 12.60 -35.09
CA ASP A 48 6.57 11.15 -34.83
C ASP A 48 5.61 10.28 -35.69
N GLY A 49 4.75 10.91 -36.52
CA GLY A 49 3.66 10.26 -37.25
C GLY A 49 3.92 9.83 -38.70
N ILE A 50 5.09 10.13 -39.29
CA ILE A 50 5.37 9.87 -40.71
C ILE A 50 6.69 9.10 -40.89
N ILE A 51 6.57 7.79 -41.11
CA ILE A 51 7.65 6.95 -41.67
C ILE A 51 7.11 6.21 -42.89
N GLN A 52 7.51 6.64 -44.09
CA GLN A 52 7.49 5.79 -45.28
C GLN A 52 8.67 6.10 -46.21
N SER A 53 9.52 5.07 -46.36
CA SER A 53 10.35 4.71 -47.53
C SER A 53 10.64 5.74 -48.64
N SER A 54 11.93 6.03 -48.88
CA SER A 54 12.63 5.58 -50.11
C SER A 54 14.14 5.93 -50.16
N SER A 55 14.97 4.91 -50.36
CA SER A 55 16.20 4.82 -51.19
C SER A 55 17.16 6.01 -51.42
N ASN A 56 18.44 5.75 -51.08
CA ASN A 56 19.65 5.85 -51.93
C ASN A 56 20.85 6.76 -51.55
N VAL A 57 21.86 6.09 -50.96
CA VAL A 57 23.25 5.93 -51.47
C VAL A 57 24.26 7.10 -51.42
N SER A 58 25.29 6.88 -50.55
CA SER A 58 26.69 7.37 -50.62
C SER A 58 26.93 8.87 -50.32
N LYS A 59 27.96 9.31 -49.58
CA LYS A 59 29.22 8.73 -49.06
C LYS A 59 29.49 9.25 -47.62
N GLU A 60 30.52 8.92 -46.84
CA GLU A 60 31.71 8.04 -46.93
C GLU A 60 32.00 7.43 -45.51
N LYS A 61 33.26 7.18 -45.12
CA LYS A 61 33.73 6.69 -43.78
C LYS A 61 35.27 6.86 -43.66
N PRO A 62 35.97 6.55 -42.53
CA PRO A 62 35.56 6.40 -41.12
C PRO A 62 36.57 7.04 -40.09
N ILE A 63 36.40 6.70 -38.79
CA ILE A 63 37.36 6.60 -37.63
C ILE A 63 36.84 7.42 -36.43
N GLN A 64 36.82 6.97 -35.17
CA GLN A 64 36.56 5.70 -34.45
C GLN A 64 36.85 6.00 -32.94
N ILE A 65 36.15 5.32 -32.02
CA ILE A 65 36.34 5.10 -30.56
C ILE A 65 34.93 5.10 -29.93
N SER A 66 34.18 3.99 -29.93
CA SER A 66 34.28 2.74 -29.13
C SER A 66 33.75 2.86 -27.70
N VAL A 67 32.54 2.34 -27.47
CA VAL A 67 31.91 2.10 -26.16
C VAL A 67 31.61 0.58 -26.03
N PRO A 68 31.76 -0.06 -24.86
CA PRO A 68 31.72 -1.53 -24.75
C PRO A 68 30.31 -2.16 -24.87
N LYS A 69 30.28 -3.40 -25.37
CA LYS A 69 29.11 -4.31 -25.35
C LYS A 69 28.88 -4.94 -23.98
N PRO A 70 27.63 -5.17 -23.58
CA PRO A 70 27.24 -6.35 -22.80
C PRO A 70 27.10 -7.57 -23.73
N CYS A 71 27.61 -8.72 -23.31
CA CYS A 71 27.39 -10.00 -23.98
C CYS A 71 26.51 -10.90 -23.11
N LEU A 72 25.43 -11.47 -23.66
CA LEU A 72 24.70 -12.55 -22.99
C LEU A 72 24.15 -13.59 -23.97
N GLY A 73 24.84 -14.74 -24.03
CA GLY A 73 24.28 -16.08 -24.26
C GLY A 73 23.39 -16.37 -25.48
N ASN A 74 23.99 -16.84 -26.57
CA ASN A 74 23.30 -17.57 -27.66
C ASN A 74 22.82 -18.97 -27.20
N LYS A 75 21.88 -19.03 -26.25
CA LYS A 75 21.18 -20.28 -25.87
C LYS A 75 19.67 -20.15 -25.92
N LEU A 76 19.15 -18.95 -25.67
CA LEU A 76 17.70 -18.69 -25.67
C LEU A 76 17.08 -18.71 -27.09
N SER A 77 17.86 -18.46 -28.14
CA SER A 77 17.38 -18.41 -29.52
C SER A 77 17.10 -19.78 -30.14
N GLU A 78 17.86 -20.81 -29.75
CA GLU A 78 17.68 -22.17 -30.28
C GLU A 78 16.45 -22.85 -29.66
N ASP A 79 16.27 -22.71 -28.33
CA ASP A 79 15.11 -23.22 -27.60
C ASP A 79 13.78 -22.63 -28.12
N LEU A 80 13.75 -21.32 -28.45
CA LEU A 80 12.57 -20.66 -29.00
C LEU A 80 12.20 -21.14 -30.41
N VAL A 81 13.21 -21.42 -31.26
CA VAL A 81 12.97 -22.01 -32.59
C VAL A 81 12.43 -23.43 -32.45
N GLN A 82 13.00 -24.23 -31.53
CA GLN A 82 12.57 -25.62 -31.32
C GLN A 82 11.13 -25.71 -30.78
N LEU A 83 10.76 -24.85 -29.83
CA LEU A 83 9.39 -24.78 -29.27
C LEU A 83 8.35 -24.38 -30.34
N SER A 84 8.71 -23.45 -31.24
CA SER A 84 7.82 -23.03 -32.34
C SER A 84 7.51 -24.18 -33.33
N SER A 85 8.46 -25.11 -33.52
CA SER A 85 8.28 -26.28 -34.40
C SER A 85 7.34 -27.32 -33.80
N GLN A 86 7.38 -27.54 -32.48
CA GLN A 86 6.51 -28.47 -31.77
C GLN A 86 5.05 -27.98 -31.74
N ILE A 87 4.84 -26.66 -31.59
CA ILE A 87 3.50 -26.04 -31.58
C ILE A 87 2.83 -26.08 -32.96
N LYS A 88 3.60 -26.08 -34.06
CA LYS A 88 3.04 -26.35 -35.40
C LYS A 88 2.64 -27.81 -35.58
N LYS A 89 3.50 -28.76 -35.17
CA LYS A 89 3.24 -30.20 -35.31
C LYS A 89 2.01 -30.68 -34.51
N SER A 90 1.72 -30.08 -33.36
CA SER A 90 0.53 -30.46 -32.56
C SER A 90 -0.80 -29.92 -33.10
N LYS A 91 -0.78 -28.87 -33.93
CA LYS A 91 -2.01 -28.29 -34.52
C LYS A 91 -2.48 -28.98 -35.80
N GLU A 92 -1.63 -29.76 -36.47
CA GLU A 92 -2.02 -30.55 -37.66
C GLU A 92 -2.63 -31.92 -37.31
N ILE A 93 -2.45 -32.42 -36.08
CA ILE A 93 -2.87 -33.77 -35.67
C ILE A 93 -4.36 -33.85 -35.23
N VAL A 94 -5.05 -32.72 -35.05
CA VAL A 94 -6.46 -32.67 -34.55
C VAL A 94 -7.45 -32.30 -35.66
N LYS A 95 -7.19 -32.69 -36.91
CA LYS A 95 -8.07 -32.42 -38.07
C LYS A 95 -8.19 -33.60 -39.06
N SER A 96 -8.61 -34.75 -38.55
CA SER A 96 -9.14 -35.86 -39.34
C SER A 96 -10.00 -36.77 -38.45
N GLU A 97 -11.02 -37.42 -39.04
CA GLU A 97 -11.76 -38.58 -38.49
C GLU A 97 -12.74 -38.29 -37.30
N ILE A 98 -14.03 -38.72 -37.24
CA ILE A 98 -14.93 -39.53 -38.10
C ILE A 98 -16.42 -39.08 -37.93
N ILE A 99 -17.21 -39.10 -39.02
CA ILE A 99 -18.69 -39.29 -39.12
C ILE A 99 -18.85 -40.19 -40.39
N PRO A 100 -19.69 -41.26 -40.48
CA PRO A 100 -21.11 -41.33 -40.05
C PRO A 100 -21.64 -42.68 -39.48
N SER A 101 -22.84 -42.65 -38.89
CA SER A 101 -24.01 -43.43 -39.38
C SER A 101 -25.30 -42.99 -38.65
N ALA A 102 -26.46 -43.11 -39.31
CA ALA A 102 -27.78 -42.77 -38.76
C ALA A 102 -28.64 -44.03 -38.52
N ASN A 103 -29.62 -43.93 -37.60
CA ASN A 103 -31.03 -44.25 -37.88
C ASN A 103 -31.96 -43.89 -36.70
N GLU A 104 -33.08 -43.22 -37.06
CA GLU A 104 -34.46 -43.22 -36.50
C GLU A 104 -34.69 -43.45 -34.97
N LEU A 105 -35.52 -42.68 -34.26
CA LEU A 105 -36.97 -42.50 -34.51
C LEU A 105 -37.61 -41.30 -33.75
N LYS A 106 -38.53 -40.60 -34.46
CA LYS A 106 -39.76 -39.88 -34.00
C LYS A 106 -39.71 -38.78 -32.90
N ASN A 107 -39.86 -37.54 -33.40
CA ASN A 107 -40.97 -36.61 -33.13
C ASN A 107 -41.72 -36.66 -31.77
N ASN A 108 -41.74 -35.52 -31.08
CA ASN A 108 -42.93 -34.64 -31.10
C ASN A 108 -42.66 -33.25 -30.49
N SER A 109 -42.78 -32.22 -31.32
CA SER A 109 -42.92 -30.82 -30.92
C SER A 109 -44.39 -30.48 -30.66
N ARG A 110 -44.70 -29.71 -29.60
CA ARG A 110 -45.92 -28.90 -29.52
C ARG A 110 -45.66 -27.60 -28.76
N GLU A 111 -45.96 -26.49 -29.44
CA GLU A 111 -45.98 -25.13 -28.90
C GLU A 111 -47.32 -24.85 -28.19
N THR A 112 -47.55 -23.57 -27.85
CA THR A 112 -48.80 -22.93 -27.36
C THR A 112 -49.12 -23.15 -25.87
N SER A 113 -49.62 -22.16 -25.12
CA SER A 113 -49.81 -20.71 -25.40
C SER A 113 -50.07 -19.93 -24.10
N PHE A 114 -49.96 -18.60 -24.15
CA PHE A 114 -50.45 -17.68 -23.12
C PHE A 114 -51.95 -17.87 -22.80
N SER A 115 -52.34 -17.72 -21.53
CA SER A 115 -53.71 -17.38 -21.13
C SER A 115 -53.74 -16.60 -19.81
N ILE A 116 -54.37 -15.42 -19.84
CA ILE A 116 -54.54 -14.50 -18.70
C ILE A 116 -55.87 -14.81 -17.99
N VAL A 117 -55.87 -15.06 -16.68
CA VAL A 117 -57.10 -15.00 -15.85
C VAL A 117 -56.83 -14.42 -14.44
N LYS A 118 -57.31 -13.19 -14.27
CA LYS A 118 -57.90 -12.51 -13.09
C LYS A 118 -57.50 -12.86 -11.64
N GLU A 119 -57.27 -11.80 -10.88
CA GLU A 119 -57.22 -11.74 -9.42
C GLU A 119 -58.52 -12.21 -8.73
N LYS A 120 -58.35 -12.73 -7.49
CA LYS A 120 -59.33 -12.62 -6.41
C LYS A 120 -58.60 -12.56 -5.06
N ASP A 121 -58.89 -11.53 -4.27
CA ASP A 121 -58.50 -11.44 -2.85
C ASP A 121 -59.15 -12.54 -2.01
N VAL A 122 -58.37 -13.16 -1.12
CA VAL A 122 -58.83 -13.62 0.21
C VAL A 122 -57.68 -13.46 1.22
N ASN A 123 -57.97 -12.90 2.38
CA ASN A 123 -57.00 -12.69 3.47
C ASN A 123 -56.52 -14.00 4.14
N ALA A 124 -55.34 -13.91 4.76
CA ALA A 124 -54.60 -14.97 5.48
C ALA A 124 -55.33 -15.46 6.78
N PRO A 125 -54.89 -16.53 7.49
CA PRO A 125 -53.51 -16.65 8.03
C PRO A 125 -52.85 -18.06 8.03
N SER A 126 -51.58 -18.03 8.47
CA SER A 126 -50.65 -19.07 8.95
C SER A 126 -51.24 -20.46 9.35
N ILE A 127 -50.53 -21.59 9.19
CA ILE A 127 -49.29 -21.93 9.94
C ILE A 127 -48.30 -22.84 9.17
N MET A 128 -48.68 -23.52 8.07
CA MET A 128 -47.86 -24.61 7.49
C MET A 128 -46.59 -24.19 6.71
N SER A 129 -46.35 -22.90 6.48
CA SER A 129 -45.16 -22.46 5.70
C SER A 129 -43.86 -22.46 6.52
N SER A 130 -43.93 -22.21 7.84
CA SER A 130 -42.73 -22.10 8.68
C SER A 130 -42.00 -23.43 8.81
N MET A 131 -42.71 -24.54 9.08
CA MET A 131 -42.07 -25.86 9.19
C MET A 131 -41.45 -26.33 7.87
N ALA A 132 -42.05 -26.01 6.72
CA ALA A 132 -41.48 -26.34 5.41
C ALA A 132 -40.20 -25.53 5.13
N LEU A 133 -40.20 -24.22 5.41
CA LEU A 133 -39.01 -23.38 5.32
C LEU A 133 -37.92 -23.80 6.33
N GLU A 134 -38.31 -24.25 7.52
CA GLU A 134 -37.40 -24.68 8.58
C GLU A 134 -36.80 -26.07 8.29
N LEU A 135 -37.52 -26.95 7.58
CA LEU A 135 -37.00 -28.22 7.06
C LEU A 135 -36.08 -28.01 5.86
N ILE A 136 -36.46 -27.18 4.89
CA ILE A 136 -35.62 -26.83 3.73
C ILE A 136 -34.36 -26.09 4.18
N ALA A 137 -34.44 -25.26 5.22
CA ALA A 137 -33.25 -24.68 5.84
C ALA A 137 -32.35 -25.75 6.48
N LYS A 138 -32.92 -26.68 7.28
CA LYS A 138 -32.15 -27.68 8.03
C LYS A 138 -31.36 -28.67 7.16
N GLU A 139 -31.78 -28.94 5.92
CA GLU A 139 -31.06 -29.90 5.06
C GLU A 139 -29.67 -29.40 4.58
N ASP A 140 -29.44 -28.09 4.46
CA ASP A 140 -28.12 -27.53 4.11
C ASP A 140 -27.21 -27.21 5.33
N TYR A 141 -27.76 -27.13 6.55
CA TYR A 141 -27.00 -26.75 7.77
C TYR A 141 -26.24 -27.90 8.47
N SER A 142 -25.92 -28.98 7.76
CA SER A 142 -25.33 -30.21 8.36
C SER A 142 -23.84 -30.48 8.00
N LYS A 143 -23.10 -29.46 7.53
CA LYS A 143 -21.63 -29.53 7.41
C LYS A 143 -20.94 -28.41 8.19
N PHE A 144 -20.96 -28.53 9.52
CA PHE A 144 -19.94 -27.90 10.36
C PHE A 144 -18.57 -28.43 9.94
N SER A 145 -17.90 -27.72 9.03
CA SER A 145 -16.50 -28.01 8.72
C SER A 145 -15.68 -27.65 9.95
N LYS A 146 -14.83 -28.58 10.40
CA LYS A 146 -13.89 -28.33 11.52
C LYS A 146 -13.20 -26.96 11.34
N PRO A 147 -12.95 -26.21 12.43
CA PRO A 147 -12.28 -24.92 12.37
C PRO A 147 -11.04 -24.95 11.47
N LYS A 148 -10.95 -23.97 10.57
CA LYS A 148 -9.77 -23.77 9.72
C LYS A 148 -8.84 -22.76 10.37
N TYR A 149 -7.56 -22.86 10.02
CA TYR A 149 -6.50 -22.03 10.55
C TYR A 149 -5.68 -21.45 9.40
N ILE A 150 -5.03 -20.30 9.62
CA ILE A 150 -4.05 -19.78 8.65
C ILE A 150 -2.87 -20.75 8.52
N GLY A 151 -2.46 -21.05 7.29
CA GLY A 151 -1.35 -21.95 6.98
C GLY A 151 -0.01 -21.23 6.76
N TYR A 152 0.02 -19.91 6.88
CA TYR A 152 1.23 -19.08 6.82
C TYR A 152 1.64 -18.56 8.20
N ASN A 153 2.92 -18.21 8.33
CA ASN A 153 3.42 -17.46 9.48
C ASN A 153 3.24 -15.96 9.24
N PRO A 154 2.53 -15.22 10.12
CA PRO A 154 2.38 -13.76 10.01
C PRO A 154 3.73 -13.04 10.00
N ILE A 155 3.88 -12.03 9.12
CA ILE A 155 5.14 -11.30 8.95
C ILE A 155 4.95 -9.82 9.30
N ASN A 156 5.56 -9.40 10.41
CA ASN A 156 5.45 -8.04 10.98
C ASN A 156 6.33 -6.99 10.26
N ILE A 157 6.62 -7.18 8.97
CA ILE A 157 7.48 -6.28 8.18
C ILE A 157 6.75 -5.02 7.69
N PHE A 158 5.43 -5.10 7.56
CA PHE A 158 4.54 -3.98 7.25
C PHE A 158 4.02 -3.26 8.51
N THR A 159 4.38 -3.76 9.70
CA THR A 159 3.94 -3.19 10.97
C THR A 159 4.40 -1.74 11.11
N GLN A 160 3.48 -0.90 11.57
CA GLN A 160 3.70 0.50 11.92
C GLN A 160 3.17 0.72 13.35
N THR A 161 3.63 1.78 14.02
CA THR A 161 2.97 2.27 15.24
C THR A 161 2.50 3.71 15.05
N GLU A 162 1.50 4.12 15.83
CA GLU A 162 0.90 5.46 15.72
C GLU A 162 1.95 6.59 15.84
N PRO A 163 1.88 7.66 15.01
CA PRO A 163 0.92 7.84 13.92
C PRO A 163 1.20 6.92 12.73
N LEU A 164 0.15 6.28 12.22
CA LEU A 164 0.22 5.39 11.05
C LEU A 164 0.32 6.18 9.74
N ASN A 165 0.84 5.54 8.70
CA ASN A 165 0.77 6.02 7.31
C ASN A 165 0.06 4.97 6.45
N TYR A 166 -0.88 5.40 5.62
CA TYR A 166 -1.49 4.58 4.58
C TYR A 166 -0.50 4.34 3.43
N PRO A 167 -0.46 3.14 2.83
CA PRO A 167 -1.17 1.95 3.28
C PRO A 167 -0.56 1.36 4.55
N TYR A 168 -1.40 0.80 5.42
CA TYR A 168 -0.92 -0.02 6.53
C TYR A 168 -1.59 -1.39 6.55
N VAL A 169 -0.88 -2.35 7.15
CA VAL A 169 -1.28 -3.76 7.19
C VAL A 169 -1.33 -4.23 8.63
N ILE A 170 -2.42 -4.89 8.99
CA ILE A 170 -2.59 -5.56 10.28
C ILE A 170 -2.66 -7.06 10.01
N MET A 171 -1.57 -7.77 10.35
CA MET A 171 -1.45 -9.23 10.22
C MET A 171 -1.98 -9.94 11.48
N PRO A 172 -2.54 -11.18 11.36
CA PRO A 172 -2.88 -12.03 12.50
C PRO A 172 -1.75 -12.15 13.53
N SER A 173 -2.07 -12.09 14.83
CA SER A 173 -1.04 -12.01 15.90
C SER A 173 -0.20 -13.28 16.09
N LYS A 174 -0.63 -14.43 15.54
CA LYS A 174 0.02 -15.75 15.72
C LYS A 174 -0.17 -16.64 14.49
N SER A 175 0.79 -17.53 14.24
CA SER A 175 0.62 -18.66 13.32
C SER A 175 -0.48 -19.59 13.81
N GLY A 176 -1.18 -20.27 12.90
CA GLY A 176 -2.32 -21.12 13.26
C GLY A 176 -3.47 -20.36 13.94
N CYS A 177 -3.62 -19.06 13.66
CA CYS A 177 -4.82 -18.30 14.03
C CYS A 177 -6.05 -18.92 13.35
N VAL A 178 -7.14 -19.09 14.12
CA VAL A 178 -8.41 -19.65 13.62
C VAL A 178 -9.09 -18.65 12.69
N ILE A 179 -9.73 -19.15 11.63
CA ILE A 179 -10.34 -18.34 10.59
C ILE A 179 -11.85 -18.29 10.78
N LYS A 180 -12.40 -17.08 10.92
CA LYS A 180 -13.84 -16.84 10.82
C LYS A 180 -14.22 -16.58 9.36
N PHE A 181 -15.12 -17.39 8.82
CA PHE A 181 -15.60 -17.21 7.46
C PHE A 181 -16.59 -16.04 7.38
N PRO A 182 -16.61 -15.29 6.26
CA PRO A 182 -17.60 -14.23 6.07
C PRO A 182 -18.94 -14.80 5.60
N GLN A 183 -20.03 -14.25 6.12
CA GLN A 183 -21.39 -14.51 5.66
C GLN A 183 -21.79 -13.51 4.57
N LYS A 184 -22.77 -13.87 3.73
CA LYS A 184 -23.29 -12.98 2.68
C LYS A 184 -24.25 -11.95 3.27
N GLY A 185 -23.98 -10.69 2.99
CA GLY A 185 -24.88 -9.56 3.26
C GLY A 185 -24.10 -8.25 3.33
N ARG A 186 -24.81 -7.14 3.16
CA ARG A 186 -24.29 -5.79 3.35
C ARG A 186 -25.40 -4.90 3.88
N THR A 187 -25.11 -4.06 4.86
CA THR A 187 -25.98 -3.00 5.36
C THR A 187 -25.35 -1.62 5.18
N GLY A 188 -24.02 -1.52 5.17
CA GLY A 188 -23.29 -0.28 4.94
C GLY A 188 -23.44 0.25 3.52
N ARG A 189 -23.63 1.57 3.41
CA ARG A 189 -23.45 2.33 2.16
C ARG A 189 -22.06 2.05 1.57
N LYS A 190 -21.94 2.11 0.24
CA LYS A 190 -20.63 2.14 -0.43
C LYS A 190 -19.97 3.53 -0.39
N GLY A 191 -18.68 3.54 -0.05
CA GLY A 191 -17.76 4.65 -0.25
C GLY A 191 -17.60 5.01 -1.73
N TYR A 192 -17.18 6.24 -2.01
CA TYR A 192 -17.24 6.78 -3.38
C TYR A 192 -16.29 6.07 -4.37
N LYS A 193 -15.23 5.41 -3.87
CA LYS A 193 -14.24 4.69 -4.68
C LYS A 193 -14.31 3.16 -4.61
N GLU A 194 -15.26 2.57 -3.88
CA GLU A 194 -15.36 1.10 -3.76
C GLU A 194 -15.58 0.40 -5.11
N ASP A 195 -16.63 0.79 -5.85
CA ASP A 195 -16.98 0.14 -7.12
C ASP A 195 -15.94 0.37 -8.23
N ASP A 196 -15.26 1.53 -8.20
CA ASP A 196 -14.12 1.81 -9.07
C ASP A 196 -12.96 0.85 -8.75
N PHE A 197 -12.55 0.76 -7.47
CA PHE A 197 -11.39 -0.04 -7.07
C PHE A 197 -11.63 -1.55 -7.21
N LEU A 198 -12.87 -2.00 -6.96
CA LEU A 198 -13.30 -3.38 -7.15
C LEU A 198 -13.05 -3.89 -8.58
N GLN A 199 -13.12 -3.01 -9.59
CA GLN A 199 -12.75 -3.37 -10.97
C GLN A 199 -11.25 -3.65 -11.12
N TYR A 200 -10.38 -2.86 -10.49
CA TYR A 200 -8.93 -3.11 -10.46
C TYR A 200 -8.58 -4.38 -9.67
N ILE A 201 -9.24 -4.61 -8.53
CA ILE A 201 -9.10 -5.85 -7.77
C ILE A 201 -9.50 -7.07 -8.62
N ARG A 202 -10.65 -7.02 -9.29
CA ARG A 202 -11.12 -8.08 -10.20
C ARG A 202 -10.18 -8.26 -11.41
N LYS A 203 -9.60 -7.19 -11.97
CA LYS A 203 -8.62 -7.23 -13.07
C LYS A 203 -7.38 -8.07 -12.72
N TYR A 204 -6.88 -7.99 -11.48
CA TYR A 204 -5.60 -8.62 -11.11
C TYR A 204 -5.72 -9.90 -10.26
N PHE A 205 -6.75 -10.05 -9.44
CA PHE A 205 -6.77 -11.10 -8.41
C PHE A 205 -7.82 -12.21 -8.60
N LYS A 206 -8.80 -12.04 -9.51
CA LYS A 206 -9.96 -12.96 -9.64
C LYS A 206 -9.61 -14.43 -9.97
N GLU A 207 -8.48 -14.66 -10.65
CA GLU A 207 -8.04 -16.01 -11.03
C GLU A 207 -7.43 -16.77 -9.83
N THR A 208 -7.02 -16.03 -8.79
CA THR A 208 -6.36 -16.57 -7.58
C THR A 208 -7.26 -16.52 -6.35
N PHE A 209 -8.10 -15.48 -6.23
CA PHE A 209 -8.95 -15.21 -5.07
C PHE A 209 -10.43 -15.12 -5.45
N LYS A 210 -11.30 -15.66 -4.59
CA LYS A 210 -12.72 -15.29 -4.58
C LYS A 210 -12.80 -13.85 -4.07
N ILE A 211 -13.45 -12.97 -4.83
CA ILE A 211 -13.56 -11.53 -4.50
C ILE A 211 -15.02 -11.21 -4.20
N TYR A 212 -15.25 -10.51 -3.09
CA TYR A 212 -16.58 -10.07 -2.69
C TYR A 212 -16.59 -8.63 -2.19
N ASP A 213 -17.74 -7.97 -2.36
CA ASP A 213 -18.09 -6.63 -1.89
C ASP A 213 -19.43 -6.63 -1.11
N ASP A 214 -19.90 -7.84 -0.76
CA ASP A 214 -21.22 -8.16 -0.21
C ASP A 214 -21.14 -9.08 1.04
N ARG A 215 -20.15 -8.82 1.91
CA ARG A 215 -19.80 -9.72 3.03
C ARG A 215 -19.80 -9.02 4.38
N TYR A 216 -20.00 -9.80 5.43
CA TYR A 216 -19.73 -9.41 6.80
C TYR A 216 -19.13 -10.55 7.63
N VAL A 217 -18.42 -10.20 8.70
CA VAL A 217 -17.91 -11.10 9.74
C VAL A 217 -18.67 -10.82 11.04
N LEU A 218 -19.27 -11.86 11.63
CA LEU A 218 -19.91 -11.76 12.97
C LEU A 218 -18.91 -12.12 14.06
N THR A 219 -18.88 -11.28 15.09
CA THR A 219 -18.21 -11.54 16.38
C THR A 219 -19.26 -11.73 17.48
N LYS A 220 -18.84 -12.03 18.71
CA LYS A 220 -19.73 -12.10 19.90
C LYS A 220 -20.55 -10.83 20.16
N LYS A 221 -20.17 -9.69 19.58
CA LYS A 221 -20.75 -8.36 19.90
C LYS A 221 -21.18 -7.56 18.68
N ASN A 222 -20.45 -7.68 17.58
CA ASN A 222 -20.56 -6.77 16.45
C ASN A 222 -20.60 -7.52 15.12
N ARG A 223 -21.23 -6.89 14.13
CA ARG A 223 -21.11 -7.21 12.70
C ARG A 223 -20.11 -6.24 12.10
N TYR A 224 -19.10 -6.75 11.40
CA TYR A 224 -18.14 -5.93 10.67
C TYR A 224 -18.21 -6.23 9.18
N GLU A 225 -18.33 -5.18 8.37
CA GLU A 225 -18.38 -5.28 6.92
C GLU A 225 -17.04 -4.76 6.35
N PRO A 226 -16.26 -5.61 5.65
CA PRO A 226 -15.14 -5.18 4.83
C PRO A 226 -15.64 -4.54 3.53
N ASP A 227 -14.98 -3.47 3.06
CA ASP A 227 -15.33 -2.86 1.76
C ASP A 227 -15.16 -3.88 0.62
N ILE A 228 -13.98 -4.55 0.58
CA ILE A 228 -13.67 -5.60 -0.37
C ILE A 228 -12.95 -6.77 0.33
N SER A 229 -13.45 -7.98 0.16
CA SER A 229 -12.85 -9.23 0.67
C SER A 229 -12.14 -10.02 -0.43
N LEU A 230 -10.91 -10.50 -0.18
CA LEU A 230 -10.21 -11.48 -1.03
C LEU A 230 -9.96 -12.77 -0.26
N LEU A 231 -10.50 -13.89 -0.74
CA LEU A 231 -10.41 -15.21 -0.09
C LEU A 231 -9.72 -16.24 -0.98
N ASN A 232 -8.70 -16.93 -0.45
CA ASN A 232 -8.05 -18.06 -1.11
C ASN A 232 -7.72 -19.17 -0.11
N GLU A 233 -8.38 -20.32 -0.26
CA GLU A 233 -8.27 -21.51 0.59
C GLU A 233 -7.35 -22.60 0.00
N LYS A 234 -6.66 -22.31 -1.12
CA LYS A 234 -5.78 -23.27 -1.80
C LYS A 234 -4.55 -23.61 -0.95
N ASP A 235 -3.99 -24.78 -1.20
CA ASP A 235 -2.73 -25.29 -0.63
C ASP A 235 -2.69 -25.34 0.91
N GLY A 236 -3.84 -25.22 1.58
CA GLY A 236 -3.95 -25.13 3.04
C GLY A 236 -3.49 -23.79 3.65
N ILE A 237 -3.15 -22.80 2.82
CA ILE A 237 -2.55 -21.53 3.27
C ILE A 237 -3.61 -20.59 3.85
N ASN A 238 -4.82 -20.63 3.29
CA ASN A 238 -6.01 -19.92 3.79
C ASN A 238 -5.77 -18.41 4.01
N ILE A 239 -5.66 -17.66 2.92
CA ILE A 239 -5.47 -16.20 2.92
C ILE A 239 -6.84 -15.52 2.85
N PHE A 240 -7.13 -14.68 3.85
CA PHE A 240 -8.35 -13.88 3.96
C PHE A 240 -7.93 -12.42 4.13
N LEU A 241 -8.22 -11.56 3.14
CA LEU A 241 -7.89 -10.14 3.18
C LEU A 241 -9.16 -9.30 3.37
N ASP A 242 -9.09 -8.39 4.33
CA ASP A 242 -9.99 -7.26 4.53
C ASP A 242 -9.32 -6.04 3.87
N ILE A 243 -9.86 -5.55 2.75
CA ILE A 243 -9.32 -4.41 2.01
C ILE A 243 -10.26 -3.23 2.22
N GLU A 244 -9.72 -2.13 2.76
CA GLU A 244 -10.48 -0.97 3.21
C GLU A 244 -10.02 0.31 2.50
N ILE A 245 -10.99 1.18 2.21
CA ILE A 245 -10.81 2.48 1.56
C ILE A 245 -11.19 3.58 2.56
N ASP A 246 -10.20 4.03 3.31
CA ASP A 246 -10.38 4.99 4.39
C ASP A 246 -10.60 6.39 3.81
N GLU A 247 -11.76 6.95 4.14
CA GLU A 247 -12.19 8.30 3.76
C GLU A 247 -12.08 9.23 4.98
N PRO A 248 -11.64 10.50 4.84
CA PRO A 248 -11.47 11.38 5.99
C PRO A 248 -12.78 11.83 6.65
N TYR A 249 -13.87 11.86 5.90
CA TYR A 249 -15.21 12.21 6.39
C TYR A 249 -16.30 11.61 5.50
N GLU A 250 -17.52 11.47 6.04
CA GLU A 250 -18.69 10.92 5.34
C GLU A 250 -18.99 11.64 4.01
N GLY A 251 -19.17 10.88 2.93
CA GLY A 251 -19.49 11.41 1.59
C GLY A 251 -20.94 11.86 1.41
N ILE A 252 -21.43 12.78 2.26
CA ILE A 252 -22.78 13.37 2.20
C ILE A 252 -22.72 14.87 1.87
N ASN A 253 -23.80 15.45 1.33
CA ASN A 253 -23.80 16.88 0.96
C ASN A 253 -24.03 17.85 2.12
N ASP A 254 -24.53 17.36 3.25
CA ASP A 254 -24.75 18.19 4.43
C ASP A 254 -23.45 18.38 5.24
N ILE A 255 -22.67 19.39 4.86
CA ILE A 255 -21.38 19.72 5.48
C ILE A 255 -21.48 19.88 7.01
N LYS A 256 -22.61 20.35 7.54
CA LYS A 256 -22.80 20.55 8.99
C LYS A 256 -22.94 19.24 9.76
N ASN A 257 -23.41 18.19 9.10
CA ASN A 257 -23.65 16.88 9.70
C ASN A 257 -22.62 15.81 9.30
N ARG A 258 -21.70 16.09 8.37
CA ARG A 258 -20.57 15.21 8.00
C ARG A 258 -19.73 14.86 9.22
N LYS A 259 -19.63 13.57 9.55
CA LYS A 259 -18.73 13.09 10.60
C LYS A 259 -17.33 12.81 10.04
N PRO A 260 -16.27 13.07 10.82
CA PRO A 260 -14.92 12.61 10.52
C PRO A 260 -14.84 11.09 10.73
N THR A 261 -14.14 10.40 9.84
CA THR A 261 -14.02 8.93 9.78
C THR A 261 -12.56 8.51 9.73
N HIS A 262 -12.25 7.27 10.14
CA HIS A 262 -10.93 6.61 10.09
C HIS A 262 -9.71 7.44 10.55
N PHE A 263 -9.93 8.36 11.50
CA PHE A 263 -8.86 9.12 12.13
C PHE A 263 -8.04 8.24 13.09
N ARG A 264 -6.85 8.71 13.48
CA ARG A 264 -5.93 7.97 14.38
C ARG A 264 -6.65 7.30 15.55
N PHE A 265 -6.24 6.08 15.83
CA PHE A 265 -6.81 5.15 16.82
C PHE A 265 -8.25 4.66 16.58
N ALA A 266 -9.06 5.27 15.71
CA ALA A 266 -10.50 4.96 15.60
C ALA A 266 -10.79 3.49 15.29
N ASP A 267 -10.09 2.91 14.30
CA ASP A 267 -10.34 1.56 13.81
C ASP A 267 -9.61 0.45 14.60
N ILE A 268 -8.91 0.76 15.69
CA ILE A 268 -8.09 -0.23 16.43
C ILE A 268 -8.89 -1.47 16.83
N ASN A 269 -10.10 -1.29 17.37
CA ASN A 269 -10.92 -2.41 17.81
C ASN A 269 -11.47 -3.20 16.61
N ARG A 270 -11.91 -2.54 15.53
CA ARG A 270 -12.31 -3.18 14.26
C ARG A 270 -11.16 -4.05 13.70
N ASN A 271 -9.97 -3.47 13.58
CA ASN A 271 -8.80 -4.14 13.03
C ASN A 271 -8.39 -5.36 13.88
N ASN A 272 -8.50 -5.26 15.21
CA ASN A 272 -8.25 -6.40 16.10
C ASN A 272 -9.27 -7.53 15.88
N GLU A 273 -10.55 -7.21 15.70
CA GLU A 273 -11.61 -8.22 15.53
C GLU A 273 -11.45 -9.05 14.25
N PHE A 274 -10.99 -8.45 13.15
CA PHE A 274 -10.58 -9.18 11.93
C PHE A 274 -9.29 -10.00 12.16
N LYS A 275 -8.26 -9.36 12.71
CA LYS A 275 -6.94 -9.96 12.97
C LYS A 275 -7.01 -11.22 13.85
N ASN A 276 -7.81 -11.19 14.91
CA ASN A 276 -7.95 -12.30 15.86
C ASN A 276 -8.72 -13.49 15.26
N ARG A 277 -9.35 -13.28 14.11
CA ARG A 277 -10.15 -14.24 13.32
C ARG A 277 -9.46 -14.64 12.00
N GLY A 278 -8.14 -14.48 11.92
CA GLY A 278 -7.32 -14.97 10.81
C GLY A 278 -7.29 -14.08 9.56
N TRP A 279 -7.91 -12.89 9.60
CA TRP A 279 -7.89 -11.95 8.47
C TRP A 279 -6.67 -11.04 8.52
N ILE A 280 -6.17 -10.66 7.35
CA ILE A 280 -5.18 -9.60 7.16
C ILE A 280 -5.94 -8.34 6.74
N VAL A 281 -5.84 -7.27 7.53
CA VAL A 281 -6.42 -5.98 7.15
C VAL A 281 -5.40 -5.17 6.36
N ILE A 282 -5.78 -4.63 5.20
CA ILE A 282 -4.99 -3.69 4.40
C ILE A 282 -5.83 -2.45 4.18
N ARG A 283 -5.43 -1.32 4.77
CA ARG A 283 -6.17 -0.05 4.67
C ARG A 283 -5.42 0.94 3.78
N PHE A 284 -6.12 1.59 2.86
CA PHE A 284 -5.63 2.65 1.97
C PHE A 284 -6.39 3.94 2.25
N ALA A 285 -5.76 5.10 2.04
CA ALA A 285 -6.54 6.34 1.96
C ALA A 285 -7.25 6.43 0.59
N GLU A 286 -8.50 6.90 0.55
CA GLU A 286 -9.28 7.07 -0.69
C GLU A 286 -8.49 7.82 -1.79
N ILE A 287 -7.71 8.85 -1.40
CA ILE A 287 -6.87 9.61 -2.34
C ILE A 287 -5.81 8.74 -3.05
N GLN A 288 -5.25 7.72 -2.39
CA GLN A 288 -4.30 6.78 -3.02
C GLN A 288 -5.01 5.92 -4.07
N ILE A 289 -6.21 5.44 -3.73
CA ILE A 289 -7.07 4.66 -4.63
C ILE A 289 -7.48 5.50 -5.83
N HIS A 290 -7.83 6.77 -5.63
CA HIS A 290 -8.20 7.68 -6.71
C HIS A 290 -7.03 8.01 -7.65
N GLN A 291 -5.84 8.29 -7.10
CA GLN A 291 -4.69 8.76 -7.87
C GLN A 291 -3.87 7.62 -8.52
N ASN A 292 -3.81 6.44 -7.91
CA ASN A 292 -2.98 5.32 -8.39
C ASN A 292 -3.54 3.95 -7.94
N PRO A 293 -4.69 3.52 -8.47
CA PRO A 293 -5.33 2.26 -8.09
C PRO A 293 -4.51 1.02 -8.47
N ASP A 294 -3.81 1.03 -9.61
CA ASP A 294 -2.87 -0.05 -9.96
C ASP A 294 -1.73 -0.14 -8.93
N GLY A 295 -1.24 0.99 -8.39
CA GLY A 295 -0.24 1.02 -7.33
C GLY A 295 -0.75 0.46 -5.99
N CYS A 296 -2.01 0.69 -5.64
CA CYS A 296 -2.68 0.03 -4.52
C CYS A 296 -2.79 -1.49 -4.73
N CYS A 297 -3.18 -1.94 -5.93
CA CYS A 297 -3.14 -3.35 -6.29
C CYS A 297 -1.71 -3.93 -6.21
N ARG A 298 -0.68 -3.19 -6.61
CA ARG A 298 0.71 -3.63 -6.43
C ARG A 298 1.07 -3.81 -4.95
N PHE A 299 0.63 -2.91 -4.08
CA PHE A 299 0.85 -3.07 -2.64
C PHE A 299 0.18 -4.36 -2.10
N ILE A 300 -1.07 -4.63 -2.46
CA ILE A 300 -1.77 -5.89 -2.11
C ILE A 300 -0.97 -7.12 -2.61
N ALA A 301 -0.47 -7.06 -3.85
CA ALA A 301 0.33 -8.14 -4.43
C ALA A 301 1.66 -8.38 -3.68
N ASP A 302 2.33 -7.32 -3.20
CA ASP A 302 3.54 -7.43 -2.37
C ASP A 302 3.22 -8.03 -0.98
N VAL A 303 2.08 -7.67 -0.38
CA VAL A 303 1.61 -8.27 0.89
C VAL A 303 1.34 -9.76 0.71
N ILE A 304 0.60 -10.17 -0.32
CA ILE A 304 0.36 -11.59 -0.64
C ILE A 304 1.69 -12.33 -0.87
N LYS A 305 2.60 -11.76 -1.70
CA LYS A 305 3.90 -12.36 -2.00
C LYS A 305 4.75 -12.60 -0.75
N SER A 306 4.60 -11.77 0.28
CA SER A 306 5.34 -11.90 1.54
C SER A 306 5.01 -13.20 2.29
N ILE A 307 3.73 -13.58 2.34
CA ILE A 307 3.24 -14.78 3.05
C ILE A 307 3.03 -16.00 2.16
N TYR A 308 2.94 -15.81 0.85
CA TYR A 308 2.79 -16.85 -0.18
C TYR A 308 3.91 -16.66 -1.23
N PRO A 309 5.15 -17.10 -0.96
CA PRO A 309 6.30 -16.82 -1.83
C PRO A 309 6.18 -17.35 -3.26
N GLN A 310 5.34 -18.36 -3.49
CA GLN A 310 5.01 -18.91 -4.82
C GLN A 310 3.94 -18.09 -5.59
N PHE A 311 3.35 -17.05 -4.98
CA PHE A 311 2.47 -16.12 -5.68
C PHE A 311 3.21 -15.41 -6.82
N ASN A 312 2.65 -15.42 -8.03
CA ASN A 312 3.21 -14.67 -9.15
C ASN A 312 2.48 -13.32 -9.25
N ILE A 313 3.21 -12.23 -8.98
CA ILE A 313 2.68 -10.88 -9.12
C ILE A 313 2.39 -10.64 -10.62
N PRO A 314 1.16 -10.24 -11.01
CA PRO A 314 0.83 -9.94 -12.40
C PRO A 314 1.80 -8.95 -13.04
N LEU A 315 2.30 -9.26 -14.24
CA LEU A 315 3.34 -8.47 -14.92
C LEU A 315 3.00 -6.97 -15.03
N GLY A 316 1.73 -6.64 -15.26
CA GLY A 316 1.25 -5.25 -15.28
C GLY A 316 1.57 -4.49 -13.98
N LEU A 317 1.45 -5.14 -12.82
CA LEU A 317 1.80 -4.58 -11.51
C LEU A 317 3.32 -4.54 -11.25
N VAL A 318 4.13 -5.25 -12.04
CA VAL A 318 5.60 -5.25 -11.87
C VAL A 318 6.23 -3.93 -12.28
N VAL A 319 5.65 -3.27 -13.29
CA VAL A 319 6.14 -1.99 -13.83
C VAL A 319 5.38 -0.76 -13.29
N THR A 320 4.32 -0.97 -12.51
CA THR A 320 3.50 0.12 -11.95
C THR A 320 4.26 0.95 -10.92
N LYS A 321 4.08 2.29 -10.98
CA LYS A 321 4.59 3.20 -9.94
C LYS A 321 3.97 2.86 -8.58
N ARG A 322 4.78 2.78 -7.53
CA ARG A 322 4.31 2.62 -6.15
C ARG A 322 3.48 3.84 -5.70
N ILE A 323 2.61 3.62 -4.73
CA ILE A 323 1.87 4.68 -4.05
C ILE A 323 2.75 5.38 -3.02
N GLU A 324 2.56 6.70 -2.90
CA GLU A 324 3.22 7.51 -1.87
C GLU A 324 2.49 7.32 -0.52
N PRO A 325 3.21 7.26 0.61
CA PRO A 325 2.57 7.18 1.93
C PRO A 325 1.71 8.40 2.25
N VAL A 326 0.56 8.20 2.90
CA VAL A 326 -0.31 9.27 3.39
C VAL A 326 -0.43 9.16 4.91
N LEU A 327 0.00 10.18 5.65
CA LEU A 327 -0.10 10.19 7.11
C LEU A 327 -1.57 10.11 7.56
N GLN A 328 -1.88 9.22 8.49
CA GLN A 328 -3.24 9.10 9.02
C GLN A 328 -3.64 10.39 9.74
N TRP A 329 -4.79 10.92 9.36
CA TRP A 329 -5.31 12.21 9.83
C TRP A 329 -5.83 12.13 11.27
N THR A 330 -5.84 13.28 11.95
CA THR A 330 -6.52 13.44 13.23
C THR A 330 -8.00 13.80 12.99
N LYS A 331 -8.81 13.73 14.05
CA LYS A 331 -10.23 14.09 14.01
C LYS A 331 -10.43 15.56 13.61
N GLU A 332 -9.54 16.44 14.09
CA GLU A 332 -9.54 17.88 13.80
C GLU A 332 -9.14 18.16 12.35
N LEU A 333 -8.15 17.44 11.82
CA LEU A 333 -7.73 17.57 10.42
C LEU A 333 -8.85 17.11 9.47
N ALA A 334 -9.51 15.99 9.77
CA ALA A 334 -10.69 15.51 9.04
C ALA A 334 -11.86 16.52 9.06
N LEU A 335 -12.14 17.14 10.20
CA LEU A 335 -13.16 18.19 10.31
C LEU A 335 -12.81 19.44 9.48
N ASN A 336 -11.55 19.87 9.49
CA ASN A 336 -11.08 21.00 8.68
C ASN A 336 -11.17 20.67 7.17
N TRP A 337 -10.72 19.48 6.76
CA TRP A 337 -10.85 18.98 5.39
C TRP A 337 -12.31 18.87 4.94
N SER A 338 -13.23 18.46 5.83
CA SER A 338 -14.68 18.45 5.56
C SER A 338 -15.23 19.84 5.25
N ALA A 339 -14.85 20.85 6.05
CA ALA A 339 -15.25 22.24 5.83
C ALA A 339 -14.65 22.85 4.54
N GLN A 340 -13.50 22.35 4.10
CA GLN A 340 -12.82 22.78 2.87
C GLN A 340 -13.29 22.00 1.61
N ASN A 341 -14.14 20.97 1.75
CA ASN A 341 -14.52 20.05 0.68
C ASN A 341 -13.31 19.33 0.03
N TYR A 342 -12.33 18.93 0.87
CA TYR A 342 -11.07 18.31 0.44
C TYR A 342 -11.25 17.06 -0.43
N ARG A 343 -12.16 16.14 -0.06
CA ARG A 343 -12.53 14.97 -0.88
C ARG A 343 -13.03 15.42 -2.25
N GLU A 344 -13.97 16.33 -2.29
CA GLU A 344 -14.57 16.82 -3.54
C GLU A 344 -13.54 17.47 -4.47
N GLN A 345 -12.61 18.26 -3.90
CA GLN A 345 -11.49 18.84 -4.63
C GLN A 345 -10.62 17.78 -5.32
N TYR A 346 -10.15 16.76 -4.59
CA TYR A 346 -9.27 15.76 -5.19
C TYR A 346 -10.01 14.75 -6.06
N LEU A 347 -11.29 14.47 -5.78
CA LEU A 347 -12.16 13.61 -6.59
C LEU A 347 -12.67 14.29 -7.88
N GLY A 348 -12.53 15.62 -7.98
CA GLY A 348 -13.00 16.41 -9.12
C GLY A 348 -14.53 16.53 -9.23
N ILE A 349 -15.25 16.50 -8.09
CA ILE A 349 -16.72 16.56 -8.04
C ILE A 349 -17.20 17.86 -7.40
N GLY A 350 -18.38 18.35 -7.79
CA GLY A 350 -18.99 19.53 -7.16
C GLY A 350 -19.74 19.23 -5.86
N GLN A 351 -20.26 18.00 -5.73
CA GLN A 351 -20.97 17.46 -4.58
C GLN A 351 -21.04 15.93 -4.68
N PHE A 352 -21.34 15.23 -3.59
CA PHE A 352 -21.67 13.81 -3.62
C PHE A 352 -23.08 13.58 -4.18
N GLY A 353 -23.37 12.35 -4.63
CA GLY A 353 -24.71 11.96 -5.05
C GLY A 353 -25.69 11.87 -3.87
N TYR A 354 -26.97 12.08 -4.12
CA TYR A 354 -28.03 11.67 -3.19
C TYR A 354 -28.17 10.14 -3.25
N ILE A 355 -28.05 9.47 -2.10
CA ILE A 355 -28.21 8.02 -1.98
C ILE A 355 -29.19 7.78 -0.82
N PRO A 356 -30.31 7.08 -1.05
CA PRO A 356 -31.33 6.89 -0.03
C PRO A 356 -30.83 6.01 1.12
N ILE A 357 -31.29 6.31 2.33
CA ILE A 357 -31.03 5.49 3.52
C ILE A 357 -31.86 4.22 3.41
N ILE A 358 -31.20 3.07 3.26
CA ILE A 358 -31.84 1.76 3.38
C ILE A 358 -31.95 1.44 4.87
N GLN A 359 -33.16 1.21 5.36
CA GLN A 359 -33.35 0.76 6.75
C GLN A 359 -32.88 -0.69 6.92
N GLU A 360 -32.26 -0.96 8.06
CA GLU A 360 -31.72 -2.28 8.40
C GLU A 360 -32.84 -3.33 8.54
N THR A 361 -32.49 -4.59 8.29
CA THR A 361 -33.31 -5.76 8.64
C THR A 361 -32.48 -6.74 9.47
N ASP A 362 -33.17 -7.44 10.36
CA ASP A 362 -32.60 -7.96 11.61
C ASP A 362 -31.56 -9.09 11.53
N PHE A 363 -30.84 -9.20 12.65
CA PHE A 363 -29.84 -10.17 13.08
C PHE A 363 -29.78 -11.54 12.37
N ALA A 364 -28.61 -11.84 11.80
CA ALA A 364 -28.18 -13.19 11.50
C ALA A 364 -27.64 -13.91 12.75
N LEU A 365 -28.03 -15.17 12.95
CA LEU A 365 -27.49 -16.06 13.98
C LEU A 365 -25.98 -16.32 13.77
N ILE A 366 -25.23 -16.48 14.87
CA ILE A 366 -23.83 -16.87 14.83
C ILE A 366 -23.74 -18.33 14.37
N GLN A 367 -23.51 -18.55 13.06
CA GLN A 367 -23.44 -19.90 12.48
C GLN A 367 -22.17 -20.68 12.90
N ASP A 368 -21.09 -19.97 13.27
CA ASP A 368 -19.81 -20.57 13.66
C ASP A 368 -19.47 -20.28 15.14
N GLU A 369 -20.22 -20.87 16.09
CA GLU A 369 -19.89 -20.76 17.52
C GLU A 369 -18.58 -21.46 17.90
N GLU A 370 -18.25 -22.58 17.25
CA GLU A 370 -17.06 -23.38 17.59
C GLU A 370 -15.76 -22.61 17.30
N VAL A 371 -15.66 -22.01 16.12
CA VAL A 371 -14.57 -21.08 15.76
C VAL A 371 -14.46 -19.95 16.79
N GLU A 372 -15.60 -19.38 17.19
CA GLU A 372 -15.69 -18.23 18.10
C GLU A 372 -15.29 -18.56 19.56
N LYS A 373 -15.25 -19.85 19.92
CA LYS A 373 -14.69 -20.37 21.18
C LYS A 373 -13.16 -20.48 21.14
N GLU A 374 -12.56 -20.63 19.96
CA GLU A 374 -11.10 -20.69 19.76
C GLU A 374 -10.42 -19.31 19.52
N VAL A 375 -11.21 -18.28 19.18
CA VAL A 375 -10.71 -16.91 19.03
C VAL A 375 -10.09 -16.43 20.35
N VAL A 376 -8.83 -15.97 20.26
CA VAL A 376 -8.11 -15.33 21.36
C VAL A 376 -8.08 -13.83 21.09
N ASP A 377 -8.95 -13.10 21.79
CA ASP A 377 -9.06 -11.66 21.61
C ASP A 377 -7.94 -10.90 22.33
N ASP A 378 -7.36 -9.93 21.62
CA ASP A 378 -6.53 -8.89 22.23
C ASP A 378 -7.33 -8.06 23.24
N LYS A 379 -6.65 -7.57 24.28
CA LYS A 379 -7.29 -6.70 25.28
C LYS A 379 -7.82 -5.42 24.59
N PRO A 380 -9.12 -5.09 24.72
CA PRO A 380 -9.69 -3.91 24.08
C PRO A 380 -9.00 -2.65 24.60
N ILE A 381 -8.61 -1.77 23.69
CA ILE A 381 -7.96 -0.51 24.05
C ILE A 381 -9.07 0.53 24.25
N ALA A 382 -9.25 0.96 25.51
CA ALA A 382 -10.10 2.09 25.84
C ALA A 382 -9.40 3.38 25.40
N LEU A 383 -9.93 4.05 24.38
CA LEU A 383 -9.44 5.33 23.92
C LEU A 383 -9.92 6.44 24.88
N SER A 384 -9.01 7.04 25.63
CA SER A 384 -9.30 8.25 26.38
C SER A 384 -9.33 9.45 25.44
N GLU A 385 -10.47 10.12 25.31
CA GLU A 385 -10.69 11.31 24.44
C GLU A 385 -9.93 12.58 24.88
N LYS A 386 -8.75 12.46 25.49
CA LYS A 386 -7.94 13.58 25.96
C LYS A 386 -6.55 13.52 25.34
N ASN A 387 -6.29 14.44 24.41
CA ASN A 387 -5.31 15.51 24.66
C ASN A 387 -5.46 16.62 23.60
N SER A 388 -5.96 17.78 24.04
CA SER A 388 -5.85 19.03 23.31
C SER A 388 -4.40 19.51 23.27
N ILE A 389 -3.98 20.09 22.14
CA ILE A 389 -2.61 20.54 21.90
C ILE A 389 -2.43 22.00 22.36
N SER A 390 -1.35 22.26 23.09
CA SER A 390 -0.65 23.55 23.07
C SER A 390 0.88 23.32 23.25
N THR A 391 1.68 24.17 22.60
CA THR A 391 3.16 24.07 22.45
C THR A 391 3.68 22.65 22.15
N LEU A 392 3.33 22.18 20.94
CA LEU A 392 3.43 20.81 20.45
C LEU A 392 4.78 20.09 20.72
N SER A 393 5.91 20.68 20.30
CA SER A 393 7.21 20.00 20.28
C SER A 393 7.77 19.67 21.66
N GLN A 394 7.81 20.65 22.57
CA GLN A 394 8.40 20.49 23.91
C GLN A 394 7.56 19.54 24.77
N ASN A 395 6.23 19.63 24.70
CA ASN A 395 5.31 18.75 25.44
C ASN A 395 5.49 17.27 25.03
N ILE A 396 5.62 16.99 23.72
CA ILE A 396 5.90 15.62 23.23
C ILE A 396 7.23 15.09 23.75
N ILE A 397 8.28 15.92 23.79
CA ILE A 397 9.60 15.57 24.34
C ILE A 397 9.52 15.26 25.84
N ASP A 398 8.84 16.09 26.63
CA ASP A 398 8.66 15.89 28.07
C ASP A 398 7.86 14.62 28.39
N ILE A 399 6.79 14.37 27.62
CA ILE A 399 6.04 13.10 27.69
C ILE A 399 6.96 11.93 27.36
N ALA A 400 7.81 12.04 26.33
CA ALA A 400 8.71 10.96 25.94
C ALA A 400 9.73 10.63 27.03
N ILE A 401 10.37 11.64 27.62
CA ILE A 401 11.32 11.46 28.74
C ILE A 401 10.61 10.83 29.94
N ARG A 402 9.50 11.44 30.40
CA ARG A 402 8.75 10.99 31.58
C ARG A 402 8.17 9.58 31.44
N THR A 403 7.81 9.18 30.23
CA THR A 403 7.25 7.84 29.95
C THR A 403 8.26 6.84 29.37
N ASN A 404 9.56 7.19 29.34
CA ASN A 404 10.66 6.35 28.84
C ASN A 404 10.46 5.87 27.38
N LYS A 405 9.75 6.68 26.58
CA LYS A 405 9.38 6.45 25.18
C LYS A 405 10.41 7.06 24.21
N TYR A 406 10.11 6.97 22.92
CA TYR A 406 10.94 7.42 21.82
C TYR A 406 10.25 8.57 21.10
N ILE A 407 11.02 9.39 20.40
CA ILE A 407 10.51 10.40 19.47
C ILE A 407 11.10 10.17 18.08
N VAL A 408 10.25 10.27 17.07
CA VAL A 408 10.64 10.43 15.67
C VAL A 408 10.51 11.90 15.33
N PHE A 409 11.44 12.42 14.53
CA PHE A 409 11.35 13.76 13.96
C PHE A 409 12.20 13.83 12.70
N GLN A 410 11.86 14.78 11.83
CA GLN A 410 12.72 15.24 10.75
C GLN A 410 13.76 16.21 11.36
N TYR A 411 15.03 16.04 11.02
CA TYR A 411 16.13 16.91 11.46
C TYR A 411 16.98 17.32 10.27
N GLU A 412 16.86 18.59 9.87
CA GLU A 412 17.42 19.10 8.62
C GLU A 412 16.90 18.25 7.43
N LYS A 413 17.74 17.40 6.82
CA LYS A 413 17.33 16.51 5.71
C LYS A 413 17.10 15.06 6.12
N ASP A 414 17.47 14.66 7.33
CA ASP A 414 17.41 13.27 7.78
C ASP A 414 16.25 13.00 8.73
N LYS A 415 15.50 11.92 8.49
CA LYS A 415 14.54 11.39 9.45
C LYS A 415 15.28 10.60 10.53
N THR A 416 15.00 10.87 11.81
CA THR A 416 15.69 10.24 12.94
C THR A 416 14.72 9.77 14.02
N ILE A 417 15.12 8.73 14.75
CA ILE A 417 14.45 8.23 15.94
C ILE A 417 15.41 8.22 17.13
N VAL A 418 14.97 8.82 18.22
CA VAL A 418 15.78 9.13 19.39
C VAL A 418 15.06 8.67 20.64
N LYS A 419 15.81 8.10 21.59
CA LYS A 419 15.36 7.98 22.98
C LYS A 419 15.87 9.18 23.76
N PRO A 420 15.05 10.21 24.04
CA PRO A 420 15.48 11.38 24.78
C PRO A 420 15.77 11.00 26.23
N THR A 421 16.81 11.59 26.81
CA THR A 421 17.23 11.32 28.20
C THR A 421 17.25 12.58 29.05
N LYS A 422 17.56 13.74 28.44
CA LYS A 422 17.57 15.07 29.08
C LYS A 422 17.19 16.12 28.06
N TYR A 423 16.55 17.20 28.50
CA TYR A 423 16.49 18.47 27.77
C TYR A 423 17.22 19.55 28.58
N LYS A 424 17.77 20.55 27.90
CA LYS A 424 18.31 21.78 28.50
C LYS A 424 18.11 22.92 27.51
N GLU A 425 17.52 24.02 27.97
CA GLU A 425 17.23 25.19 27.14
C GLU A 425 16.48 24.78 25.85
N ASN A 426 17.08 24.98 24.68
CA ASN A 426 16.50 24.63 23.39
C ASN A 426 17.09 23.36 22.76
N ALA A 427 17.74 22.49 23.53
CA ALA A 427 18.34 21.26 23.02
C ALA A 427 17.92 20.02 23.82
N ILE A 428 17.79 18.89 23.12
CA ILE A 428 17.61 17.57 23.74
C ILE A 428 18.85 16.70 23.54
N ALA A 429 19.21 15.95 24.57
CA ALA A 429 20.18 14.87 24.49
C ALA A 429 19.44 13.53 24.50
N GLY A 430 19.87 12.60 23.65
CA GLY A 430 19.26 11.27 23.57
C GLY A 430 20.06 10.29 22.73
N TYR A 431 19.75 9.00 22.87
CA TYR A 431 20.36 7.96 22.03
C TYR A 431 19.68 7.92 20.66
N CYS A 432 20.41 8.27 19.61
CA CYS A 432 19.96 8.25 18.22
C CYS A 432 20.19 6.86 17.62
N TYR A 433 19.12 6.18 17.19
CA TYR A 433 19.22 4.82 16.63
C TYR A 433 19.70 4.81 15.16
N VAL A 434 19.66 5.95 14.46
CA VAL A 434 20.25 6.08 13.12
C VAL A 434 21.78 6.15 13.22
N LYS A 435 22.33 7.02 14.06
CA LYS A 435 23.80 7.16 14.27
C LYS A 435 24.38 6.19 15.30
N ASN A 436 23.54 5.46 16.05
CA ASN A 436 23.90 4.49 17.08
C ASN A 436 24.74 5.05 18.25
N MET A 437 24.49 6.30 18.61
CA MET A 437 25.21 7.02 19.67
C MET A 437 24.32 8.07 20.33
N ILE A 438 24.77 8.58 21.49
CA ILE A 438 24.15 9.76 22.12
C ILE A 438 24.45 10.98 21.25
N ARG A 439 23.41 11.75 20.91
CA ARG A 439 23.51 13.02 20.19
C ARG A 439 22.74 14.11 20.94
N SER A 440 23.16 15.36 20.71
CA SER A 440 22.37 16.55 21.04
C SER A 440 21.68 17.06 19.77
N PHE A 441 20.46 17.57 19.91
CA PHE A 441 19.64 18.09 18.82
C PHE A 441 18.96 19.39 19.25
N ASP A 442 19.08 20.43 18.43
CA ASP A 442 18.38 21.72 18.57
C ASP A 442 16.88 21.58 18.26
N ILE A 443 16.01 21.90 19.22
CA ILE A 443 14.56 21.76 19.11
C ILE A 443 13.98 22.67 18.03
N SER A 444 14.61 23.80 17.74
CA SER A 444 14.14 24.73 16.68
C SER A 444 14.28 24.16 15.27
N LYS A 445 15.10 23.12 15.08
CA LYS A 445 15.33 22.42 13.81
C LYS A 445 14.57 21.09 13.68
N MET A 446 13.67 20.80 14.61
CA MET A 446 12.87 19.57 14.61
C MET A 446 11.51 19.80 13.99
N GLU A 447 11.22 19.04 12.94
CA GLU A 447 9.94 19.04 12.24
C GLU A 447 9.24 17.67 12.43
N ASP A 448 7.92 17.63 12.31
CA ASP A 448 7.09 16.42 12.40
C ASP A 448 7.37 15.51 13.62
N ILE A 449 7.48 16.12 14.81
CA ILE A 449 7.79 15.38 16.04
C ILE A 449 6.63 14.46 16.44
N HIS A 450 6.91 13.16 16.56
CA HIS A 450 5.92 12.13 16.89
C HIS A 450 6.43 11.19 17.99
N LEU A 451 5.56 10.88 18.95
CA LEU A 451 5.84 9.98 20.07
C LEU A 451 5.70 8.51 19.62
N LYS A 452 6.72 7.68 19.86
CA LYS A 452 6.71 6.24 19.55
C LYS A 452 6.92 5.39 20.80
N SER A 453 6.29 4.23 20.87
CA SER A 453 6.39 3.29 22.01
C SER A 453 7.65 2.42 21.96
N ARG A 454 8.20 2.20 20.77
CA ARG A 454 9.43 1.45 20.48
C ARG A 454 10.23 2.20 19.42
N TYR A 455 11.50 1.83 19.22
CA TYR A 455 12.33 2.37 18.13
C TYR A 455 12.31 1.52 16.85
N TYR A 456 11.65 0.36 16.90
CA TYR A 456 11.60 -0.62 15.82
C TYR A 456 10.19 -1.20 15.71
N THR A 457 9.80 -1.59 14.49
CA THR A 457 8.54 -2.28 14.19
C THR A 457 8.73 -3.80 14.10
N LEU A 458 9.90 -4.23 13.60
CA LEU A 458 10.33 -5.62 13.53
C LEU A 458 11.74 -5.77 14.11
N ARG A 459 12.00 -6.88 14.80
CA ARG A 459 13.31 -7.29 15.29
C ARG A 459 13.44 -8.81 15.14
N LEU A 460 14.50 -9.25 14.48
CA LEU A 460 14.85 -10.66 14.28
C LEU A 460 16.26 -10.93 14.80
N SER A 461 16.41 -12.03 15.52
CA SER A 461 17.66 -12.53 16.10
C SER A 461 18.37 -13.53 15.17
N ALA A 462 19.62 -13.87 15.49
CA ALA A 462 20.44 -14.79 14.70
C ALA A 462 19.80 -16.17 14.45
N SER A 463 18.92 -16.65 15.33
CA SER A 463 18.19 -17.91 15.14
C SER A 463 17.03 -17.83 14.14
N GLU A 464 16.54 -16.63 13.86
CA GLU A 464 15.46 -16.36 12.90
C GLU A 464 16.01 -15.91 11.54
N LEU A 465 17.28 -15.50 11.51
CA LEU A 465 17.96 -14.97 10.34
C LEU A 465 18.69 -16.06 9.57
N GLY A 466 18.46 -16.07 8.26
CA GLY A 466 19.20 -16.85 7.28
C GLY A 466 19.27 -16.08 5.97
N ILE A 467 20.13 -16.51 5.05
CA ILE A 467 20.34 -15.84 3.75
C ILE A 467 19.00 -15.66 3.02
N GLN A 468 18.17 -16.73 2.96
CA GLN A 468 16.85 -16.67 2.34
C GLN A 468 15.87 -15.75 3.08
N THR A 469 15.87 -15.76 4.42
CA THR A 469 15.00 -14.87 5.21
C THR A 469 15.33 -13.41 4.93
N VAL A 470 16.62 -13.06 4.95
CA VAL A 470 17.07 -11.69 4.65
C VAL A 470 16.72 -11.32 3.21
N ALA A 471 16.98 -12.17 2.22
CA ALA A 471 16.62 -11.93 0.82
C ALA A 471 15.10 -11.69 0.66
N ASN A 472 14.26 -12.53 1.28
CA ASN A 472 12.80 -12.38 1.27
C ASN A 472 12.36 -11.05 1.90
N MET A 473 13.01 -10.60 2.98
CA MET A 473 12.73 -9.31 3.59
C MET A 473 13.19 -8.12 2.74
N MET A 474 14.29 -8.26 1.99
CA MET A 474 14.79 -7.19 1.10
C MET A 474 13.78 -6.85 0.00
N ASN A 475 12.98 -7.82 -0.47
CA ASN A 475 11.86 -7.59 -1.40
C ASN A 475 10.79 -6.61 -0.86
N ILE A 476 10.82 -6.28 0.44
CA ILE A 476 9.86 -5.39 1.11
C ILE A 476 10.57 -4.17 1.72
N ILE A 477 11.74 -4.37 2.36
CA ILE A 477 12.58 -3.30 2.91
C ILE A 477 12.97 -2.27 1.84
N ILE A 478 13.49 -2.75 0.70
CA ILE A 478 13.97 -1.91 -0.41
C ILE A 478 12.85 -1.02 -0.97
N PRO A 479 11.71 -1.58 -1.47
CA PRO A 479 10.66 -0.77 -2.07
C PRO A 479 9.89 0.13 -1.11
N ASN A 480 10.00 -0.10 0.21
CA ASN A 480 9.39 0.75 1.23
C ASN A 480 10.42 1.67 1.91
N HIS A 481 11.62 1.82 1.31
CA HIS A 481 12.71 2.70 1.75
C HIS A 481 13.03 2.59 3.25
N LYS A 482 12.93 1.38 3.82
CA LYS A 482 13.05 1.17 5.27
C LYS A 482 14.50 1.30 5.73
N TYR A 483 14.68 1.99 6.86
CA TYR A 483 15.96 2.02 7.56
C TYR A 483 16.12 0.72 8.36
N VAL A 484 17.25 0.04 8.16
CA VAL A 484 17.57 -1.21 8.85
C VAL A 484 18.72 -0.97 9.82
N ARG A 485 18.47 -1.19 11.11
CA ARG A 485 19.51 -1.29 12.14
C ARG A 485 19.89 -2.75 12.30
N MET A 486 21.16 -3.07 12.20
CA MET A 486 21.64 -4.45 12.20
C MET A 486 22.94 -4.61 12.98
N GLU A 487 23.13 -5.78 13.56
CA GLU A 487 24.45 -6.23 13.98
C GLU A 487 25.11 -6.96 12.82
N TYR A 488 26.32 -6.52 12.46
CA TYR A 488 27.04 -7.04 11.30
C TYR A 488 28.47 -7.40 11.64
N THR A 489 28.87 -8.63 11.34
CA THR A 489 30.23 -9.15 11.57
C THR A 489 31.08 -9.05 10.30
N LYS A 490 32.05 -8.13 10.30
CA LYS A 490 33.11 -8.08 9.29
C LYS A 490 34.17 -9.15 9.63
N PRO A 491 34.51 -10.07 8.70
CA PRO A 491 35.57 -11.04 8.96
C PRO A 491 36.94 -10.38 9.03
N ALA A 492 37.88 -11.07 9.67
CA ALA A 492 39.30 -10.75 9.54
C ALA A 492 39.72 -10.80 8.06
N ARG A 493 40.67 -9.96 7.67
CA ARG A 493 41.26 -9.94 6.32
C ARG A 493 42.76 -9.85 6.46
N SER A 494 43.47 -10.71 5.75
CA SER A 494 44.91 -10.59 5.54
C SER A 494 45.14 -10.05 4.13
N PHE A 495 45.98 -9.04 4.00
CA PHE A 495 46.41 -8.51 2.71
C PHE A 495 47.87 -8.07 2.79
N VAL A 496 48.53 -8.03 1.64
CA VAL A 496 49.93 -7.60 1.55
C VAL A 496 49.94 -6.23 0.88
N THR A 497 50.60 -5.26 1.50
CA THR A 497 50.88 -3.95 0.90
C THR A 497 52.39 -3.79 0.74
N MET A 498 52.81 -3.05 -0.28
CA MET A 498 54.20 -2.64 -0.37
C MET A 498 54.40 -1.42 0.54
N ASP A 499 55.48 -1.43 1.30
CA ASP A 499 55.99 -0.26 2.02
C ASP A 499 56.55 0.75 0.99
N PRO A 500 56.01 1.98 0.90
CA PRO A 500 56.47 2.97 -0.06
C PRO A 500 57.87 3.53 0.25
N GLU A 501 58.38 3.37 1.46
CA GLU A 501 59.74 3.81 1.85
C GLU A 501 60.77 2.68 1.72
N THR A 502 60.40 1.44 2.09
CA THR A 502 61.35 0.32 2.13
C THR A 502 61.21 -0.70 0.98
N ASN A 503 60.20 -0.56 0.11
CA ASN A 503 59.84 -1.52 -0.95
C ASN A 503 59.62 -2.97 -0.46
N LYS A 504 59.42 -3.18 0.85
CA LYS A 504 59.15 -4.49 1.43
C LYS A 504 57.65 -4.80 1.42
N LEU A 505 57.33 -6.07 1.27
CA LEU A 505 55.96 -6.58 1.39
C LEU A 505 55.59 -6.66 2.88
N ILE A 506 54.71 -5.76 3.34
CA ILE A 506 54.13 -5.77 4.68
C ILE A 506 52.83 -6.59 4.63
N GLN A 507 52.78 -7.67 5.39
CA GLN A 507 51.56 -8.43 5.63
C GLN A 507 50.73 -7.75 6.73
N MET A 508 49.60 -7.17 6.36
CA MET A 508 48.63 -6.59 7.30
C MET A 508 47.47 -7.53 7.56
N GLN A 509 47.03 -7.62 8.81
CA GLN A 509 45.86 -8.41 9.19
C GLN A 509 44.88 -7.55 10.00
N THR A 510 43.67 -7.37 9.50
CA THR A 510 42.58 -6.75 10.27
C THR A 510 41.90 -7.81 11.12
N LYS A 511 41.65 -7.51 12.40
CA LYS A 511 40.78 -8.34 13.25
C LYS A 511 39.34 -8.37 12.73
N ALA A 512 38.58 -9.40 13.12
CA ALA A 512 37.14 -9.40 12.90
C ALA A 512 36.49 -8.28 13.73
N GLU A 513 35.46 -7.63 13.19
CA GLU A 513 34.72 -6.54 13.84
C GLU A 513 33.22 -6.83 13.73
N THR A 514 32.60 -7.23 14.84
CA THR A 514 31.14 -7.19 14.99
C THR A 514 30.75 -5.79 15.44
N SER A 515 29.83 -5.14 14.72
CA SER A 515 29.29 -3.87 15.18
C SER A 515 27.88 -3.58 14.69
N ILE A 516 27.14 -2.85 15.52
CA ILE A 516 25.85 -2.27 15.16
C ILE A 516 26.05 -1.20 14.08
N ARG A 517 25.19 -1.22 13.07
CA ARG A 517 25.14 -0.29 11.94
C ARG A 517 23.68 -0.01 11.60
N THR A 518 23.36 1.22 11.21
CA THR A 518 22.08 1.51 10.55
C THR A 518 22.35 1.83 9.09
N ILE A 519 21.50 1.33 8.21
CA ILE A 519 21.60 1.51 6.76
C ILE A 519 20.29 2.04 6.17
N SER A 520 20.41 2.86 5.13
CA SER A 520 19.33 3.37 4.28
C SER A 520 19.70 3.17 2.81
N ASP A 521 18.80 3.56 1.88
CA ASP A 521 19.08 3.57 0.44
C ASP A 521 19.53 2.20 -0.09
N ILE A 522 18.86 1.17 0.43
CA ILE A 522 19.21 -0.24 0.27
C ILE A 522 18.82 -0.71 -1.13
N GLN A 523 19.72 -1.40 -1.81
CA GLN A 523 19.53 -2.00 -3.13
C GLN A 523 20.18 -3.39 -3.17
N LEU A 524 19.63 -4.34 -3.94
CA LEU A 524 20.32 -5.60 -4.21
C LEU A 524 21.57 -5.37 -5.07
N ASP A 525 22.63 -6.14 -4.84
CA ASP A 525 23.87 -6.05 -5.61
C ASP A 525 23.89 -7.01 -6.80
N THR A 526 23.00 -6.77 -7.77
CA THR A 526 22.80 -7.63 -8.95
C THR A 526 23.96 -7.62 -9.96
N GLU A 527 24.90 -6.69 -9.82
CA GLU A 527 26.02 -6.48 -10.76
C GLU A 527 27.39 -6.74 -10.13
N GLY A 528 27.50 -6.63 -8.80
CA GLY A 528 28.75 -6.76 -8.06
C GLY A 528 28.94 -8.14 -7.44
N TRP A 529 28.66 -8.26 -6.15
CA TRP A 529 28.92 -9.47 -5.37
C TRP A 529 27.83 -10.54 -5.46
N GLY A 530 26.71 -10.26 -6.14
CA GLY A 530 25.62 -11.18 -6.41
C GLY A 530 24.44 -11.08 -5.44
N GLU A 531 23.40 -11.90 -5.68
CA GLU A 531 22.05 -11.77 -5.11
C GLU A 531 21.99 -11.83 -3.56
N ASN A 532 23.00 -12.41 -2.91
CA ASN A 532 23.10 -12.50 -1.45
C ASN A 532 23.74 -11.26 -0.78
N TYR A 533 23.86 -10.17 -1.52
CA TYR A 533 24.46 -8.92 -1.08
C TYR A 533 23.52 -7.72 -1.35
N ILE A 534 23.62 -6.73 -0.47
CA ILE A 534 23.00 -5.41 -0.65
C ILE A 534 24.05 -4.31 -0.67
N ARG A 535 23.82 -3.30 -1.52
CA ARG A 535 24.49 -1.98 -1.48
C ARG A 535 23.57 -1.05 -0.68
N ALA A 536 24.12 -0.29 0.27
CA ALA A 536 23.34 0.63 1.10
C ALA A 536 24.22 1.76 1.67
N TYR A 537 23.63 2.91 1.99
CA TYR A 537 24.31 3.98 2.71
C TYR A 537 24.46 3.60 4.20
N CYS A 538 25.68 3.69 4.74
CA CYS A 538 25.98 3.25 6.10
C CYS A 538 26.11 4.43 7.06
N HIS A 539 25.09 4.67 7.89
CA HIS A 539 25.03 5.82 8.82
C HIS A 539 26.14 5.86 9.87
N LYS A 540 26.81 4.74 10.14
CA LYS A 540 27.99 4.66 11.03
C LYS A 540 29.31 5.07 10.33
N ARG A 541 29.36 5.03 9.00
CA ARG A 541 30.56 5.27 8.20
C ARG A 541 30.43 6.43 7.21
N GLU A 542 29.21 6.93 7.02
CA GLU A 542 28.86 8.09 6.20
C GLU A 542 29.24 7.92 4.71
N GLU A 543 29.11 6.67 4.22
CA GLU A 543 29.48 6.26 2.86
C GLU A 543 28.63 5.06 2.41
N GLY A 544 28.58 4.82 1.09
CA GLY A 544 28.00 3.61 0.51
C GLY A 544 28.84 2.36 0.80
N ARG A 545 28.21 1.27 1.23
CA ARG A 545 28.86 -0.01 1.56
C ARG A 545 28.05 -1.21 1.08
N THR A 546 28.75 -2.32 0.81
CA THR A 546 28.14 -3.61 0.50
C THR A 546 28.10 -4.53 1.73
N PHE A 547 26.98 -5.19 1.97
CA PHE A 547 26.76 -6.11 3.08
C PHE A 547 26.28 -7.48 2.58
N TYR A 548 26.83 -8.55 3.15
CA TYR A 548 26.46 -9.93 2.84
C TYR A 548 25.41 -10.44 3.83
N PHE A 549 24.35 -11.09 3.35
CA PHE A 549 23.25 -11.55 4.21
C PHE A 549 23.70 -12.50 5.33
N GLY A 550 24.59 -13.44 5.04
CA GLY A 550 25.12 -14.41 6.01
C GLY A 550 26.08 -13.83 7.07
N ARG A 551 26.14 -12.50 7.24
CA ARG A 551 26.92 -11.80 8.29
C ARG A 551 26.06 -10.91 9.19
N ILE A 552 24.74 -10.95 9.03
CA ILE A 552 23.77 -10.21 9.83
C ILE A 552 23.29 -11.11 10.98
N SER A 553 23.60 -10.75 12.22
CA SER A 553 23.22 -11.49 13.44
C SER A 553 22.03 -10.89 14.19
N LEU A 554 21.65 -9.65 13.84
CA LEU A 554 20.46 -8.95 14.32
C LEU A 554 19.94 -8.09 13.17
N LEU A 555 18.63 -8.06 12.94
CA LEU A 555 17.99 -7.18 11.98
C LEU A 555 16.78 -6.51 12.64
N GLU A 556 16.77 -5.18 12.67
CA GLU A 556 15.70 -4.34 13.19
C GLU A 556 15.26 -3.36 12.12
N ILE A 557 13.96 -3.26 11.87
CA ILE A 557 13.39 -2.22 11.00
C ILE A 557 13.02 -1.05 11.90
N LEU A 558 13.61 0.12 11.69
CA LEU A 558 13.34 1.31 12.49
C LEU A 558 11.94 1.85 12.21
N ASP A 559 11.25 2.31 13.26
CA ASP A 559 9.91 2.89 13.21
C ASP A 559 9.97 4.38 12.84
N LEU A 560 10.51 4.67 11.65
CA LEU A 560 10.72 6.01 11.10
C LEU A 560 9.55 6.47 10.21
#